data_AF-A0A7C1RLH5-F1
#
_entry.id   AF-A0A7C1RLH5-F1
#
_cell.length_a   1.000
_cell.length_b   1.000
_cell.length_c   1.000
_cell.angle_alpha   90.00
_cell.angle_beta   90.00
_cell.angle_gamma   90.00
#
_symmetry.space_group_name_H-M   'P 1'
#
loop_
_entity.id
_entity.type
_entity.pdbx_description
1 polymer ?
#
loop_
_entity_poly.entity_id
_entity_poly.type
_entity_poly.pdbx_seq_one_letter_code
_entity_poly.pdbx_strand_id
1 'polypeptide(L)' 'RIRIKVGAVEHPMKDEHYIEWIELENKDKEKICKKSLKPGEKPEAKSCAKIEDIKARAYCNVHGLWKSS' A
#
# COMPACT_ATOMS: atom_id res chain seq x y z
N ARG A 1 -0.98 -10.04 -12.17
CA ARG A 1 -0.93 -8.73 -11.46
C ARG A 1 -1.61 -8.94 -10.11
N ILE A 2 -0.95 -8.59 -9.02
CA ILE A 2 -1.45 -8.80 -7.65
C ILE A 2 -2.15 -7.52 -7.20
N ARG A 3 -3.26 -7.63 -6.46
CA ARG A 3 -3.96 -6.50 -5.83
C ARG A 3 -3.77 -6.62 -4.32
N ILE A 4 -3.29 -5.54 -3.71
CA ILE A 4 -3.06 -5.45 -2.27
C ILE A 4 -4.04 -4.44 -1.69
N LYS A 5 -4.62 -4.78 -0.55
CA LYS A 5 -5.49 -3.91 0.26
C LYS A 5 -4.80 -3.63 1.59
N VAL A 6 -4.98 -2.43 2.13
CA VAL A 6 -4.40 -2.07 3.43
C VAL A 6 -5.40 -2.40 4.53
N GLY A 7 -5.00 -3.33 5.39
CA GLY A 7 -5.77 -3.81 6.54
C GLY A 7 -6.61 -5.06 6.23
N ALA A 8 -6.83 -5.88 7.27
CA ALA A 8 -7.83 -6.95 7.22
C ALA A 8 -9.26 -6.37 7.23
N VAL A 9 -9.44 -5.27 7.97
CA VAL A 9 -10.58 -4.34 7.87
C VAL A 9 -10.12 -3.15 7.03
N GLU A 10 -11.00 -2.66 6.15
CA GLU A 10 -10.68 -1.55 5.26
C GLU A 10 -10.29 -0.30 6.07
N HIS A 11 -9.09 0.21 5.82
CA HIS A 11 -8.58 1.39 6.52
C HIS A 11 -9.38 2.65 6.13
N PRO A 12 -9.65 3.58 7.07
CA PRO A 12 -10.28 4.86 6.75
C PRO A 12 -9.52 5.63 5.66
N MET A 13 -10.25 6.33 4.81
CA MET A 13 -9.69 7.18 3.74
C MET A 13 -10.38 8.53 3.77
N LYS A 14 -10.30 9.23 4.91
CA LYS A 14 -10.84 10.59 5.10
C LYS A 14 -9.69 11.60 5.09
N ASP A 15 -10.00 12.87 4.85
CA ASP A 15 -8.99 13.94 4.72
C ASP A 15 -8.00 13.98 5.89
N GLU A 16 -8.49 13.78 7.11
CA GLU A 16 -7.67 13.79 8.34
C GLU A 16 -7.02 12.44 8.65
N HIS A 17 -7.49 11.35 8.04
CA HIS A 17 -7.01 10.00 8.32
C HIS A 17 -7.13 9.09 7.09
N TYR A 18 -6.02 8.92 6.38
CA TYR A 18 -5.96 8.13 5.16
C TYR A 18 -4.57 7.51 4.94
N ILE A 19 -4.53 6.52 4.04
CA ILE A 19 -3.28 5.97 3.51
C ILE A 19 -2.77 6.91 2.43
N GLU A 20 -1.60 7.52 2.63
CA GLU A 20 -1.00 8.42 1.64
C GLU A 20 -0.39 7.65 0.46
N TRP A 21 0.19 6.49 0.75
CA TRP A 21 0.79 5.66 -0.28
C TRP A 21 0.91 4.19 0.12
N ILE A 22 0.96 3.36 -0.91
CA ILE A 22 1.27 1.94 -0.82
C ILE A 22 2.48 1.68 -1.71
N GLU A 23 3.47 1.01 -1.17
CA GLU A 23 4.71 0.64 -1.86
C GLU A 23 4.86 -0.88 -1.87
N LEU A 24 5.28 -1.39 -3.01
CA LEU A 24 5.45 -2.80 -3.29
C LEU A 24 6.92 -3.06 -3.58
N GLU A 25 7.52 -3.96 -2.82
CA GLU A 25 8.93 -4.35 -2.93
C GLU A 25 9.03 -5.84 -3.27
N ASN A 26 10.06 -6.24 -4.00
CA ASN A 26 10.39 -7.66 -4.17
C ASN A 26 11.13 -8.20 -2.93
N LYS A 27 11.46 -9.50 -2.95
CA LYS A 27 12.26 -10.15 -1.90
C LYS A 27 13.59 -9.45 -1.59
N ASP A 28 14.19 -8.83 -2.60
CA ASP A 28 15.48 -8.13 -2.54
C ASP A 28 15.35 -6.67 -2.07
N LYS A 29 14.14 -6.26 -1.62
CA LYS A 29 13.78 -4.90 -1.17
C LYS A 29 13.89 -3.84 -2.28
N GLU A 30 13.94 -4.26 -3.54
CA GLU A 30 13.86 -3.34 -4.64
C GLU A 30 12.42 -2.88 -4.82
N LYS A 31 12.26 -1.57 -4.93
CA LYS A 31 10.97 -0.95 -5.15
C LYS A 31 10.46 -1.26 -6.54
N ILE A 32 9.31 -1.92 -6.60
CA ILE A 32 8.67 -2.31 -7.85
C ILE A 32 7.64 -1.27 -8.28
N CYS A 33 6.85 -0.80 -7.32
CA CYS A 33 5.68 0.03 -7.59
C CYS A 33 5.37 0.85 -6.35
N LYS A 34 5.05 2.13 -6.52
CA LYS A 34 4.46 2.95 -5.46
C LYS A 34 3.23 3.65 -6.00
N LYS A 35 2.13 3.49 -5.30
CA LYS A 35 0.86 4.15 -5.59
C LYS A 35 0.60 5.16 -4.49
N SER A 36 0.62 6.44 -4.85
CA SER A 36 0.06 7.49 -4.00
C SER A 36 -1.45 7.44 -4.08
N LEU A 37 -2.09 7.67 -2.93
CA LEU A 37 -3.53 7.70 -2.76
C LEU A 37 -3.94 9.06 -2.19
N LYS A 38 -5.21 9.40 -2.42
CA LYS A 38 -5.87 10.59 -1.89
C LYS A 38 -7.01 10.18 -0.97
N PRO A 39 -7.44 11.05 -0.05
CA PRO A 39 -8.69 10.87 0.67
C PRO A 39 -9.86 10.52 -0.27
N GLY A 40 -10.74 9.63 0.18
CA GLY A 40 -11.87 9.09 -0.57
C GLY A 40 -11.53 7.96 -1.55
N GLU A 41 -10.25 7.74 -1.90
CA GLU A 41 -9.86 6.59 -2.73
C GLU A 41 -9.90 5.29 -1.91
N LYS A 42 -10.00 4.15 -2.59
CA LYS A 42 -9.86 2.85 -1.91
C LYS A 42 -8.41 2.65 -1.45
N PRO A 43 -8.18 2.12 -0.23
CA PRO A 43 -6.84 1.90 0.32
C PRO A 43 -6.19 0.65 -0.28
N GLU A 44 -5.91 0.68 -1.57
CA GLU A 44 -5.43 -0.47 -2.33
C GLU A 44 -4.47 -0.09 -3.47
N ALA A 45 -3.63 -1.06 -3.86
CA ALA A 45 -2.71 -0.91 -4.98
C ALA A 45 -2.69 -2.17 -5.84
N LYS A 46 -2.33 -1.99 -7.12
CA LYS A 46 -2.08 -3.08 -8.06
C LYS A 46 -0.60 -3.11 -8.40
N SER A 47 -0.04 -4.31 -8.52
CA SER A 47 1.35 -4.49 -8.94
C SER A 47 1.56 -3.99 -10.38
N CYS A 48 2.62 -3.20 -10.58
CA CYS A 48 3.03 -2.69 -11.89
C CYS A 48 3.54 -3.83 -12.81
N ALA A 49 4.10 -4.89 -12.22
CA ALA A 49 4.62 -6.07 -12.92
C ALA A 49 4.06 -7.38 -12.33
N LYS A 50 4.29 -8.50 -13.02
CA LYS A 50 4.03 -9.85 -12.48
C LYS A 50 5.27 -10.25 -11.67
N ILE A 51 5.11 -10.32 -10.35
CA ILE A 51 6.20 -10.61 -9.40
C ILE A 51 5.71 -11.65 -8.41
N GLU A 52 6.62 -12.55 -8.06
CA GLU A 52 6.49 -13.53 -6.98
C GLU A 52 7.19 -12.99 -5.74
N ASP A 53 6.72 -13.36 -4.54
CA ASP A 53 7.27 -12.90 -3.26
C ASP A 53 7.35 -11.37 -3.11
N ILE A 54 6.17 -10.75 -3.04
CA ILE A 54 6.00 -9.31 -2.87
C ILE A 54 5.80 -8.94 -1.40
N LYS A 55 6.51 -7.91 -0.94
CA LYS A 55 6.25 -7.26 0.36
C LYS A 55 5.51 -5.95 0.15
N ALA A 56 4.55 -5.68 1.01
CA ALA A 56 3.73 -4.47 0.96
C ALA A 56 4.06 -3.54 2.12
N ARG A 57 4.18 -2.26 1.80
CA ARG A 57 4.32 -1.19 2.77
C ARG A 57 3.19 -0.19 2.54
N ALA A 58 2.61 0.30 3.61
CA ALA A 58 1.59 1.33 3.54
C ALA A 58 1.92 2.42 4.55
N TYR A 59 1.63 3.67 4.23
CA TYR A 59 1.83 4.78 5.13
C TYR A 59 0.51 5.48 5.39
N CYS A 60 0.12 5.49 6.66
CA CYS A 60 -1.01 6.24 7.17
C CYS A 60 -0.50 7.58 7.69
N ASN A 61 -1.17 8.68 7.34
CA ASN A 61 -0.79 10.01 7.82
C ASN A 61 -0.84 10.13 9.36
N VAL A 62 -1.71 9.35 10.02
CA VAL A 62 -1.87 9.33 11.50
C VAL A 62 -1.01 8.25 12.17
N HIS A 63 -0.98 7.04 11.62
CA HIS A 63 -0.35 5.88 12.25
C HIS A 63 1.05 5.56 11.72
N GLY A 64 1.55 6.34 10.77
CA GLY A 64 2.87 6.17 10.16
C GLY A 64 2.98 4.92 9.29
N LEU A 65 4.17 4.32 9.27
CA LEU A 65 4.54 3.27 8.33
C LEU A 65 4.16 1.87 8.83
N TRP A 66 3.41 1.14 8.02
CA TRP A 66 3.08 -0.28 8.21
C TRP A 66 3.80 -1.15 7.18
N LYS A 67 4.17 -2.37 7.59
CA LYS A 67 4.82 -3.38 6.72
C LYS A 67 4.13 -4.72 6.90
N SER A 68 3.79 -5.39 5.80
CA SER A 68 3.34 -6.78 5.80
C SER A 68 4.18 -7.56 4.79
N SER A 69 4.64 -8.74 5.21
CA SER A 69 5.21 -9.77 4.35
C SER A 69 4.14 -10.70 3.81
#